data_AF-A0A9R1C163-F1
#
_entry.id   AF-A0A9R1C163-F1
#
_cell.length_a   1.000
_cell.length_b   1.000
_cell.length_c   1.000
_cell.angle_alpha   90.00
_cell.angle_beta   90.00
_cell.angle_gamma   90.00
#
_symmetry.space_group_name_H-M   'P 1'
#
loop_
_entity.id
_entity.type
_entity.pdbx_description
1 polymer ?
#
loop_
_entity_poly.entity_id
_entity_poly.type
_entity_poly.pdbx_seq_one_letter_code
_entity_poly.pdbx_strand_id
1 'polypeptide(L)'
;MSPAADSASGSKRQAELLKQEGNTCFKKDRISAAIDAYTGAIALCQNVAVYWTNRALCYKKRNEWAKVEEDCRMAIHYDSHSVKAHYMLGLALLNRQELAGGIKALEKSLELGRGAHPASYMVEEIWQELSKAKYIEWEGLSKMRSSQLHKLKCQHVKKL
;
A
#
# COMPACT_ATOMS: atom_id res chain seq x y z
N MET A 1 -32.17 -26.83 6.98
CA MET A 1 -31.24 -25.69 6.82
C MET A 1 -30.25 -25.76 7.97
N SER A 2 -28.94 -25.81 7.69
CA SER A 2 -27.93 -26.17 8.70
C SER A 2 -27.55 -24.97 9.59
N PRO A 3 -27.41 -25.13 10.92
CA PRO A 3 -27.11 -24.04 11.87
C PRO A 3 -25.83 -23.24 11.57
N ALA A 4 -24.87 -23.86 10.88
CA ALA A 4 -23.62 -23.22 10.49
C ALA A 4 -23.79 -22.10 9.46
N ALA A 5 -24.75 -22.22 8.54
CA ALA A 5 -24.98 -21.22 7.48
C ALA A 5 -25.58 -19.91 8.05
N ASP A 6 -26.46 -20.02 9.04
CA ASP A 6 -27.07 -18.85 9.70
C ASP A 6 -26.02 -18.09 10.54
N SER A 7 -25.14 -18.81 11.25
CA SER A 7 -24.06 -18.19 12.04
C SER A 7 -22.99 -17.46 11.20
N ALA A 8 -22.66 -18.01 10.03
CA ALA A 8 -21.71 -17.40 9.10
C ALA A 8 -22.29 -16.16 8.42
N SER A 9 -23.60 -16.14 8.17
CA SER A 9 -24.29 -14.95 7.65
C SER A 9 -24.35 -13.82 8.68
N GLY A 10 -24.57 -14.16 9.96
CA GLY A 10 -24.56 -13.21 11.08
C GLY A 10 -23.19 -12.56 11.29
N SER A 11 -22.12 -13.36 11.24
CA SER A 11 -20.74 -12.87 11.40
C SER A 11 -20.34 -11.89 10.30
N LYS A 12 -20.72 -12.16 9.04
CA LYS A 12 -20.48 -11.25 7.91
C LYS A 12 -21.25 -9.93 8.07
N ARG A 13 -22.52 -9.99 8.48
CA ARG A 13 -23.32 -8.79 8.71
C ARG A 13 -22.73 -7.93 9.83
N GLN A 14 -22.26 -8.56 10.91
CA GLN A 14 -21.61 -7.87 12.01
C GLN A 14 -20.28 -7.23 11.59
N ALA A 15 -19.46 -7.93 10.79
CA ALA A 15 -18.22 -7.38 10.25
C ALA A 15 -18.47 -6.14 9.38
N GLU A 16 -19.55 -6.15 8.58
CA GLU A 16 -19.96 -5.02 7.77
C GLU A 16 -20.40 -3.81 8.61
N LEU A 17 -21.10 -4.03 9.72
CA LEU A 17 -21.44 -2.96 10.67
C LEU A 17 -20.19 -2.35 11.29
N LEU A 18 -19.24 -3.17 11.72
CA LEU A 18 -17.95 -2.71 12.25
C LEU A 18 -17.14 -1.93 11.21
N LYS A 19 -17.15 -2.34 9.94
CA LYS A 19 -16.56 -1.54 8.85
C LYS A 19 -17.24 -0.17 8.76
N GLN A 20 -18.57 -0.10 8.80
CA GLN A 20 -19.31 1.16 8.71
C GLN A 20 -19.01 2.09 9.91
N GLU A 21 -18.91 1.52 11.11
CA GLU A 21 -18.47 2.22 12.31
C GLU A 21 -17.04 2.77 12.15
N GLY A 22 -16.11 1.93 11.71
CA GLY A 22 -14.74 2.33 11.41
C GLY A 22 -14.67 3.46 10.40
N ASN A 23 -15.47 3.40 9.32
CA ASN A 23 -15.59 4.47 8.33
C ASN A 23 -16.10 5.78 8.95
N THR A 24 -17.04 5.69 9.89
CA THR A 24 -17.60 6.85 10.60
C THR A 24 -16.56 7.47 11.52
N CYS A 25 -15.84 6.65 12.29
CA CYS A 25 -14.74 7.11 13.14
C CYS A 25 -13.61 7.74 12.32
N PHE A 26 -13.24 7.15 11.19
CA PHE A 26 -12.22 7.69 10.29
C PHE A 26 -12.61 9.06 9.74
N LYS A 27 -13.86 9.25 9.33
CA LYS A 27 -14.39 10.55 8.87
C LYS A 27 -14.39 11.61 9.97
N LYS A 28 -14.58 11.20 11.23
CA LYS A 28 -14.51 12.07 12.42
C LYS A 28 -13.08 12.25 12.96
N ASP A 29 -12.07 11.81 12.22
CA ASP A 29 -10.65 11.81 12.59
C ASP A 29 -10.32 11.06 13.89
N ARG A 30 -11.20 10.16 14.34
CA ARG A 30 -10.99 9.28 15.50
C ARG A 30 -10.23 8.03 15.06
N ILE A 31 -8.94 8.20 14.76
CA ILE A 31 -8.15 7.17 14.08
C ILE A 31 -7.99 5.89 14.90
N SER A 32 -7.76 5.98 16.23
CA SER A 32 -7.65 4.78 17.08
C SER A 32 -8.95 3.97 17.10
N ALA A 33 -10.10 4.63 17.28
CA ALA A 33 -11.41 3.95 17.27
C ALA A 33 -11.72 3.31 15.90
N ALA A 34 -11.27 3.93 14.80
CA ALA A 34 -11.40 3.34 13.48
C ALA A 34 -10.57 2.05 13.34
N ILE A 35 -9.33 2.05 13.86
CA ILE A 35 -8.46 0.86 13.89
C ILE A 35 -9.12 -0.28 14.67
N ASP A 36 -9.70 0.02 15.83
CA ASP A 36 -10.35 -0.98 16.69
C ASP A 36 -11.55 -1.61 15.96
N ALA A 37 -12.40 -0.78 15.34
CA ALA A 37 -13.55 -1.25 14.57
C ALA A 37 -13.15 -2.12 13.36
N TYR A 38 -12.16 -1.71 12.57
CA TYR A 38 -11.67 -2.53 11.46
C TYR A 38 -11.00 -3.82 11.94
N THR A 39 -10.30 -3.79 13.08
CA THR A 39 -9.71 -5.00 13.69
C THR A 39 -10.80 -5.99 14.10
N GLY A 40 -11.90 -5.51 14.68
CA GLY A 40 -13.07 -6.33 14.95
C GLY A 40 -13.69 -6.92 13.68
N ALA A 41 -13.80 -6.14 12.60
CA ALA A 41 -14.30 -6.63 11.32
C ALA A 41 -13.40 -7.74 10.73
N ILE A 42 -12.08 -7.57 10.82
CA ILE A 42 -11.08 -8.56 10.39
C ILE A 42 -11.18 -9.85 11.23
N ALA A 43 -11.34 -9.74 12.55
CA ALA A 43 -11.46 -10.90 13.43
C ALA A 43 -12.69 -11.76 13.11
N LEU A 44 -13.78 -11.12 12.65
CA LEU A 44 -14.99 -11.83 12.21
C LEU A 44 -14.86 -12.38 10.79
N CYS A 45 -14.21 -11.63 9.90
CA CYS A 45 -14.14 -11.93 8.47
C CYS A 45 -12.80 -11.48 7.88
N GLN A 46 -11.77 -12.32 8.01
CA GLN A 46 -10.42 -12.00 7.54
C GLN A 46 -10.30 -11.94 6.01
N ASN A 47 -11.18 -12.61 5.26
CA ASN A 47 -11.07 -12.74 3.81
C ASN A 47 -11.58 -11.53 3.01
N VAL A 48 -11.92 -10.42 3.67
CA VAL A 48 -12.40 -9.21 3.02
C VAL A 48 -11.27 -8.17 2.96
N ALA A 49 -10.62 -8.07 1.80
CA ALA A 49 -9.48 -7.18 1.57
C ALA A 49 -9.74 -5.70 1.94
N VAL A 50 -10.98 -5.23 1.80
CA VAL A 50 -11.36 -3.86 2.12
C VAL A 50 -11.12 -3.51 3.59
N TYR A 51 -11.32 -4.44 4.53
CA TYR A 51 -11.11 -4.15 5.95
C TYR A 51 -9.63 -3.88 6.25
N TRP A 52 -8.74 -4.68 5.67
CA TRP A 52 -7.30 -4.50 5.75
C TRP A 52 -6.86 -3.16 5.15
N THR A 53 -7.29 -2.82 3.92
CA THR A 53 -6.90 -1.54 3.30
C THR A 53 -7.43 -0.31 4.05
N ASN A 54 -8.58 -0.43 4.73
CA ASN A 54 -9.11 0.67 5.55
C ASN A 54 -8.36 0.84 6.86
N ARG A 55 -7.95 -0.27 7.51
CA ARG A 55 -7.07 -0.21 8.68
C ARG A 55 -5.67 0.29 8.32
N ALA A 56 -5.11 -0.16 7.19
CA ALA A 56 -3.86 0.38 6.64
C ALA A 56 -3.93 1.90 6.44
N LEU A 57 -5.09 2.44 6.05
CA LEU A 57 -5.24 3.88 5.83
C LEU A 57 -5.17 4.66 7.16
N CYS A 58 -5.66 4.05 8.23
CA CYS A 58 -5.52 4.58 9.58
C CYS A 58 -4.06 4.58 10.04
N TYR A 59 -3.33 3.48 9.80
CA TYR A 59 -1.90 3.42 10.10
C TYR A 59 -1.08 4.41 9.27
N LYS A 60 -1.43 4.62 8.00
CA LYS A 60 -0.84 5.66 7.14
C LYS A 60 -1.01 7.04 7.76
N LYS A 61 -2.21 7.39 8.26
CA LYS A 61 -2.45 8.66 8.96
C LYS A 61 -1.58 8.84 10.23
N ARG A 62 -1.18 7.73 10.86
CA ARG A 62 -0.27 7.72 12.02
C ARG A 62 1.21 7.58 11.63
N ASN A 63 1.55 7.57 10.34
CA ASN A 63 2.90 7.29 9.83
C ASN A 63 3.47 5.93 10.27
N GLU A 64 2.61 4.95 10.58
CA GLU A 64 3.01 3.61 11.00
C GLU A 64 3.22 2.69 9.78
N TRP A 65 4.20 3.03 8.94
CA TRP A 65 4.42 2.42 7.62
C TRP A 65 4.65 0.91 7.64
N ALA A 66 5.25 0.36 8.71
CA ALA A 66 5.41 -1.09 8.85
C ALA A 66 4.07 -1.82 8.94
N LYS A 67 3.09 -1.24 9.64
CA LYS A 67 1.73 -1.83 9.74
C LYS A 67 0.92 -1.60 8.47
N VAL A 68 1.16 -0.49 7.76
CA VAL A 68 0.58 -0.28 6.42
C VAL A 68 1.03 -1.40 5.49
N GLU A 69 2.32 -1.72 5.48
CA GLU A 69 2.86 -2.79 4.65
C GLU A 69 2.21 -4.15 4.99
N GLU A 70 2.14 -4.49 6.28
CA GLU A 70 1.53 -5.75 6.75
C GLU A 70 0.07 -5.87 6.28
N ASP A 71 -0.76 -4.85 6.55
CA ASP A 71 -2.17 -4.86 6.17
C ASP A 71 -2.35 -4.89 4.64
N CYS A 72 -1.51 -4.17 3.88
CA CYS A 72 -1.57 -4.18 2.42
C CYS A 72 -1.19 -5.54 1.84
N ARG A 73 -0.19 -6.24 2.42
CA ARG A 73 0.17 -7.60 1.99
C ARG A 73 -0.98 -8.58 2.27
N MET A 74 -1.64 -8.45 3.41
CA MET A 74 -2.83 -9.26 3.71
C MET A 74 -4.00 -8.93 2.76
N ALA A 75 -4.23 -7.66 2.46
CA ALA A 75 -5.24 -7.25 1.49
C ALA A 75 -4.97 -7.87 0.10
N ILE A 76 -3.71 -7.84 -0.37
CA ILE A 76 -3.29 -8.42 -1.65
C ILE A 76 -3.41 -9.94 -1.65
N HIS A 77 -3.16 -10.59 -0.52
CA HIS A 77 -3.35 -12.04 -0.37
C HIS A 77 -4.81 -12.45 -0.61
N TYR A 78 -5.77 -11.66 -0.12
CA TYR A 78 -7.20 -11.93 -0.32
C TYR A 78 -7.77 -11.38 -1.62
N ASP A 79 -7.27 -10.24 -2.09
CA ASP A 79 -7.64 -9.61 -3.36
C ASP A 79 -6.39 -9.06 -4.06
N SER A 80 -5.85 -9.88 -4.97
CA SER A 80 -4.66 -9.54 -5.74
C SER A 80 -4.87 -8.40 -6.74
N HIS A 81 -6.12 -8.03 -7.03
CA HIS A 81 -6.49 -6.96 -7.97
C HIS A 81 -6.82 -5.65 -7.27
N SER A 82 -6.62 -5.56 -5.95
CA SER A 82 -6.87 -4.35 -5.18
C SER A 82 -5.86 -3.24 -5.53
N VAL A 83 -6.28 -2.30 -6.37
CA VAL A 83 -5.51 -1.09 -6.73
C VAL A 83 -5.04 -0.34 -5.48
N LYS A 84 -5.94 -0.13 -4.52
CA LYS A 84 -5.65 0.59 -3.27
C LYS A 84 -4.58 -0.12 -2.43
N ALA A 85 -4.61 -1.46 -2.36
CA ALA A 85 -3.64 -2.21 -1.59
C ALA A 85 -2.23 -2.12 -2.19
N HIS A 86 -2.09 -2.29 -3.51
CA HIS A 86 -0.81 -2.14 -4.21
C HIS A 86 -0.26 -0.72 -4.13
N TYR A 87 -1.13 0.30 -4.26
CA TYR A 87 -0.74 1.70 -4.10
C TYR A 87 -0.13 1.95 -2.71
N MET A 88 -0.86 1.58 -1.66
CA MET A 88 -0.43 1.83 -0.28
C MET A 88 0.79 0.98 0.11
N LEU A 89 0.93 -0.23 -0.42
CA LEU A 89 2.16 -1.02 -0.29
C LEU A 89 3.35 -0.29 -0.91
N GLY A 90 3.17 0.27 -2.12
CA GLY A 90 4.18 1.08 -2.78
C GLY A 90 4.66 2.24 -1.90
N LEU A 91 3.72 3.03 -1.37
CA LEU A 91 4.06 4.12 -0.45
C LEU A 91 4.78 3.66 0.82
N ALA A 92 4.34 2.55 1.41
CA ALA A 92 4.95 2.00 2.62
C ALA A 92 6.41 1.58 2.38
N LEU A 93 6.67 0.91 1.26
CA LEU A 93 8.02 0.48 0.88
C LEU A 93 8.93 1.68 0.58
N LEU A 94 8.43 2.70 -0.13
CA LEU A 94 9.18 3.93 -0.38
C LEU A 94 9.57 4.65 0.93
N ASN A 95 8.65 4.73 1.90
CA ASN A 95 8.95 5.31 3.21
C ASN A 95 9.98 4.50 4.01
N ARG A 96 10.05 3.18 3.76
CA ARG A 96 11.05 2.28 4.34
C ARG A 96 12.38 2.25 3.58
N GLN A 97 12.55 3.10 2.57
CA GLN A 97 13.74 3.15 1.69
C GLN A 97 13.91 1.90 0.80
N GLU A 98 12.88 1.06 0.70
CA GLU A 98 12.82 -0.09 -0.20
C GLU A 98 12.35 0.36 -1.60
N LEU A 99 13.19 1.17 -2.25
CA LEU A 99 12.84 1.90 -3.48
C LEU A 99 12.37 0.99 -4.62
N ALA A 100 13.14 -0.07 -4.91
CA ALA A 100 12.82 -1.00 -6.00
C ALA A 100 11.49 -1.75 -5.75
N GLY A 101 11.24 -2.17 -4.51
CA GLY A 101 9.98 -2.80 -4.12
C GLY A 101 8.80 -1.83 -4.23
N GLY A 102 8.99 -0.59 -3.78
CA GLY A 102 8.00 0.48 -3.87
C GLY A 102 7.60 0.80 -5.30
N ILE A 103 8.58 0.98 -6.19
CA ILE A 103 8.35 1.20 -7.63
C ILE A 103 7.53 0.06 -8.23
N LYS A 104 7.94 -1.19 -7.98
CA LYS A 104 7.23 -2.38 -8.51
C LYS A 104 5.77 -2.46 -8.05
N ALA A 105 5.50 -2.15 -6.79
CA ALA A 105 4.13 -2.13 -6.26
C ALA A 105 3.29 -0.99 -6.86
N LEU A 106 3.86 0.20 -7.04
CA LEU A 106 3.20 1.32 -7.70
C LEU A 106 2.91 1.05 -9.18
N GLU A 107 3.84 0.41 -9.90
CA GLU A 107 3.62 -0.05 -11.27
C GLU A 107 2.45 -1.03 -11.36
N LYS A 108 2.40 -2.00 -10.44
CA LYS A 108 1.28 -2.96 -10.42
C LYS A 108 -0.05 -2.27 -10.12
N SER A 109 -0.05 -1.32 -9.19
CA SER A 109 -1.23 -0.51 -8.89
C SER A 109 -1.71 0.27 -10.12
N LEU A 110 -0.79 0.89 -10.85
CA LEU A 110 -1.08 1.68 -12.04
C LEU A 110 -1.66 0.82 -13.18
N GLU A 111 -1.09 -0.37 -13.39
CA GLU A 111 -1.57 -1.35 -14.37
C GLU A 111 -3.03 -1.72 -14.10
N LEU A 112 -3.34 -2.08 -12.85
CA LEU A 112 -4.70 -2.46 -12.43
C LEU A 112 -5.68 -1.26 -12.51
N GLY A 113 -5.24 -0.07 -12.11
CA GLY A 113 -6.07 1.14 -12.12
C GLY A 113 -6.45 1.61 -13.52
N ARG A 114 -5.51 1.53 -14.48
CA ARG A 114 -5.77 1.87 -15.89
C ARG A 114 -6.75 0.90 -16.56
N GLY A 115 -6.72 -0.38 -16.19
CA GLY A 115 -7.67 -1.36 -16.71
C GLY A 115 -9.11 -1.12 -16.22
N ALA A 116 -9.28 -0.63 -14.98
CA ALA A 116 -10.60 -0.41 -14.39
C ALA A 116 -11.19 0.97 -14.74
N HIS A 117 -10.47 2.06 -14.45
CA HIS A 117 -10.93 3.44 -14.63
C HIS A 117 -9.75 4.40 -14.89
N PRO A 118 -9.29 4.53 -16.15
CA PRO A 118 -8.08 5.28 -16.49
C PRO A 118 -8.08 6.77 -16.09
N ALA A 119 -9.25 7.39 -15.97
CA ALA A 119 -9.41 8.81 -15.62
C ALA A 119 -9.75 9.04 -14.13
N SER A 120 -9.56 8.03 -13.27
CA SER A 120 -9.76 8.19 -11.83
C SER A 120 -8.64 9.02 -11.19
N TYR A 121 -8.99 9.88 -10.23
CA TYR A 121 -8.04 10.67 -9.42
C TYR A 121 -6.92 9.80 -8.82
N MET A 122 -7.25 8.54 -8.49
CA MET A 122 -6.31 7.58 -7.92
C MET A 122 -5.22 7.19 -8.93
N VAL A 123 -5.54 7.07 -10.23
CA VAL A 123 -4.57 6.73 -11.29
C VAL A 123 -3.57 7.87 -11.48
N GLU A 124 -4.03 9.12 -11.40
CA GLU A 124 -3.15 10.29 -11.46
C GLU A 124 -2.22 10.34 -10.25
N GLU A 125 -2.74 10.16 -9.04
CA GLU A 125 -1.95 10.12 -7.80
C GLU A 125 -0.88 9.01 -7.83
N ILE A 126 -1.26 7.80 -8.26
CA ILE A 126 -0.32 6.68 -8.42
C ILE A 126 0.79 7.05 -9.42
N TRP A 127 0.43 7.65 -10.56
CA TRP A 127 1.42 8.05 -11.57
C TRP A 127 2.39 9.11 -11.06
N GLN A 128 1.91 10.10 -10.30
CA GLN A 128 2.75 11.13 -9.71
C GLN A 128 3.77 10.52 -8.73
N GLU A 129 3.32 9.65 -7.83
CA GLU A 129 4.20 8.98 -6.86
C GLU A 129 5.20 8.04 -7.54
N LEU A 130 4.76 7.30 -8.56
CA LEU A 130 5.65 6.45 -9.36
C LEU A 130 6.72 7.27 -10.08
N SER A 131 6.34 8.41 -10.66
CA SER A 131 7.26 9.28 -11.38
C SER A 131 8.33 9.86 -10.46
N LYS A 132 7.94 10.30 -9.25
CA LYS A 132 8.88 10.74 -8.21
C LYS A 132 9.84 9.63 -7.82
N ALA A 133 9.34 8.42 -7.56
CA ALA A 133 10.17 7.28 -7.18
C ALA A 133 11.19 6.89 -8.27
N LYS A 134 10.76 6.84 -9.54
CA LYS A 134 11.64 6.59 -10.68
C LYS A 134 12.68 7.67 -10.88
N TYR A 135 12.33 8.93 -10.63
CA TYR A 135 13.28 10.03 -10.68
C TYR A 135 14.38 9.87 -9.62
N ILE A 136 14.00 9.53 -8.38
CA ILE A 136 14.97 9.26 -7.30
C ILE A 136 15.90 8.10 -7.66
N GLU A 137 15.36 7.01 -8.22
CA GLU A 137 16.16 5.87 -8.67
C GLU A 137 17.16 6.29 -9.76
N TRP A 138 16.70 7.01 -10.78
CA TRP A 138 17.55 7.52 -11.85
C TRP A 138 18.65 8.44 -11.33
N GLU A 139 18.32 9.36 -10.42
CA GLU A 139 19.29 10.29 -9.84
C GLU A 139 20.37 9.54 -9.05
N GLY A 140 19.98 8.54 -8.24
CA GLY A 140 20.89 7.66 -7.51
C GLY A 140 21.84 6.90 -8.44
N LEU A 141 21.30 6.28 -9.50
CA LEU A 141 22.09 5.60 -10.52
C LEU A 141 23.05 6.55 -11.23
N SER A 142 22.60 7.77 -11.55
CA SER A 142 23.41 8.80 -12.20
C SER A 142 24.62 9.20 -11.34
N LYS A 143 24.39 9.45 -10.04
CA LYS A 143 25.46 9.76 -9.06
C LYS A 143 26.48 8.62 -8.94
N MET A 144 26.02 7.37 -8.92
CA MET A 144 26.90 6.19 -8.88
C MET A 144 27.76 6.08 -10.15
N ARG A 145 27.16 6.25 -11.34
CA ARG A 145 27.89 6.22 -12.63
C ARG A 145 28.97 7.30 -12.69
N SER A 146 28.64 8.52 -12.27
CA SER A 146 29.60 9.64 -12.21
C SER A 146 30.78 9.32 -11.28
N SER A 147 30.49 8.79 -10.09
CA SER A 147 31.51 8.40 -9.11
C SER A 147 32.41 7.28 -9.64
N GLN A 148 31.84 6.29 -10.32
CA GLN A 148 32.59 5.18 -10.93
C GLN A 148 33.51 5.68 -12.05
N LEU A 149 33.02 6.58 -12.91
CA LEU A 149 33.83 7.19 -13.96
C LEU A 149 35.02 7.97 -13.39
N HIS A 150 34.80 8.75 -12.32
CA HIS A 150 35.87 9.48 -11.64
C HIS A 150 36.94 8.53 -11.08
N LYS A 151 36.53 7.45 -10.39
CA LYS A 151 37.45 6.43 -9.87
C LYS A 151 38.31 5.80 -10.97
N LEU A 152 37.71 5.43 -12.11
CA LEU A 152 38.43 4.86 -13.24
C LEU A 152 39.46 5.83 -13.84
N LYS A 153 39.10 7.11 -13.97
CA LYS A 153 40.03 8.17 -14.43
C LYS A 153 41.23 8.30 -13.48
N CYS A 154 41.01 8.33 -12.17
CA CYS A 154 42.09 8.40 -11.19
C CYS A 154 43.00 7.16 -11.23
N GLN A 155 42.45 5.96 -11.43
CA GLN A 155 43.24 4.73 -11.54
C GLN A 155 44.09 4.69 -12.82
N HIS A 156 43.57 5.23 -13.93
CA HIS A 156 44.33 5.34 -15.17
C HIS A 156 45.52 6.30 -15.02
N VAL A 157 45.32 7.46 -14.41
CA VAL A 157 46.39 8.45 -14.16
C VAL A 157 47.49 7.88 -13.26
N LYS A 158 47.15 7.05 -12.26
CA LYS A 158 48.16 6.43 -11.37
C LYS A 158 48.99 5.32 -12.02
N LYS A 159 48.62 4.85 -13.21
CA LYS A 159 49.33 3.79 -13.94
C LYS A 159 50.27 4.36 -15.02
N LEU A 160 50.27 5.67 -15.22
CA LEU A 160 51.17 6.42 -16.10
C LEU A 160 52.27 7.07 -15.26
#